data_AF-A0A954JWI2-F1
#
_entry.id   AF-A0A954JWI2-F1
#
_cell.length_a   1.000
_cell.length_b   1.000
_cell.length_c   1.000
_cell.angle_alpha   90.00
_cell.angle_beta   90.00
_cell.angle_gamma   90.00
#
_symmetry.space_group_name_H-M   'P 1'
#
loop_
_entity.id
_entity.type
_entity.pdbx_description
1 polymer ?
#
loop_
_entity_poly.entity_id
_entity_poly.type
_entity_poly.pdbx_seq_one_letter_code
_entity_poly.pdbx_strand_id
1 'polypeptide(L)'
;MFRGGQEPVLYLQNPPGVSAQLQRDSLDTLKTLNQKHLDQVGDPEISTRINSFEMAYRMQSSAPDVMDLGQETKETLELYGAEPGKTSFANNCLLARRLVERGVRCVQLFHESWDQHGGLVSGLKSNCKATDQASAALIKDLKQRGLLKDTLVVWGGEFGRTPMVQGGNDGRDHHPNAFTMWLAGGGIKGGTTIG
;
A
#
# COMPACT_ATOMS: atom_id res chain seq x y z
N MET A 1 -6.55 -2.24 -6.87
CA MET A 1 -6.89 -0.81 -6.95
C MET A 1 -8.11 -0.61 -6.06
N PHE A 2 -7.96 0.04 -4.91
CA PHE A 2 -9.10 0.35 -4.03
C PHE A 2 -9.86 1.54 -4.63
N ARG A 3 -11.20 1.49 -4.66
CA ARG A 3 -12.05 2.60 -5.14
C ARG A 3 -12.80 3.22 -3.97
N GLY A 4 -13.08 4.52 -4.01
CA GLY A 4 -14.00 5.14 -3.04
C GLY A 4 -15.43 4.62 -3.26
N GLY A 5 -16.11 4.18 -2.21
CA GLY A 5 -17.49 3.66 -2.28
C GLY A 5 -17.78 2.57 -1.23
N GLN A 6 -19.00 2.02 -1.24
CA GLN A 6 -19.44 0.95 -0.33
C GLN A 6 -18.72 -0.39 -0.55
N GLU A 7 -18.19 -0.62 -1.76
CA GLU A 7 -17.34 -1.77 -2.08
C GLU A 7 -15.95 -1.28 -2.51
N PRO A 8 -15.06 -1.04 -1.55
CA PRO A 8 -13.78 -0.45 -1.87
C PRO A 8 -12.81 -1.46 -2.51
N VAL A 9 -13.16 -2.75 -2.53
CA VAL A 9 -12.60 -3.75 -3.45
C VAL A 9 -13.74 -4.49 -4.15
N LEU A 10 -13.72 -4.48 -5.48
CA LEU A 10 -14.72 -5.16 -6.31
C LEU A 10 -14.66 -6.68 -6.11
N TYR A 11 -15.83 -7.33 -6.06
CA TYR A 11 -16.00 -8.80 -5.99
C TYR A 11 -15.38 -9.47 -4.76
N LEU A 12 -15.28 -8.73 -3.67
CA LEU A 12 -14.61 -9.22 -2.49
C LEU A 12 -15.55 -9.97 -1.53
N GLN A 13 -16.86 -9.78 -1.65
CA GLN A 13 -17.85 -10.59 -0.97
C GLN A 13 -18.16 -11.88 -1.72
N ASN A 14 -18.55 -12.91 -0.97
CA ASN A 14 -19.04 -14.16 -1.56
C ASN A 14 -20.32 -13.91 -2.37
N PRO A 15 -20.47 -14.58 -3.53
CA PRO A 15 -21.70 -14.48 -4.30
C PRO A 15 -22.90 -15.04 -3.50
N PRO A 16 -24.13 -14.57 -3.79
CA PRO A 16 -25.33 -15.09 -3.14
C PRO A 16 -25.39 -16.62 -3.18
N GLY A 17 -25.58 -17.25 -2.01
CA GLY A 17 -25.62 -18.71 -1.87
C GLY A 17 -24.28 -19.37 -1.47
N VAL A 18 -23.17 -18.64 -1.43
CA VAL A 18 -21.89 -19.14 -0.93
C VAL A 18 -21.63 -18.58 0.49
N SER A 19 -21.69 -19.44 1.49
CA SER A 19 -21.35 -19.05 2.87
C SER A 19 -19.83 -18.96 3.06
N ALA A 20 -19.39 -18.16 4.04
CA ALA A 20 -17.97 -18.07 4.40
C ALA A 20 -17.37 -19.45 4.78
N GLN A 21 -18.19 -20.31 5.42
CA GLN A 21 -17.79 -21.68 5.76
C GLN A 21 -17.60 -22.53 4.50
N LEU A 22 -18.56 -22.50 3.57
CA LEU A 22 -18.46 -23.24 2.31
C LEU A 22 -17.24 -22.82 1.48
N GLN A 23 -16.92 -21.53 1.49
CA GLN A 23 -15.72 -21.01 0.84
C GLN A 23 -14.44 -21.52 1.51
N ARG A 24 -14.37 -21.52 2.85
CA ARG A 24 -13.23 -22.06 3.61
C ARG A 24 -13.01 -23.54 3.33
N ASP A 25 -14.07 -24.33 3.40
CA ASP A 25 -14.03 -25.78 3.17
C ASP A 25 -13.54 -26.11 1.74
N SER A 26 -13.97 -25.30 0.76
CA SER A 26 -13.52 -25.42 -0.63
C SER A 26 -12.01 -25.16 -0.77
N LEU A 27 -11.50 -24.12 -0.10
CA LEU A 27 -10.08 -23.78 -0.12
C LEU A 27 -9.23 -24.80 0.63
N ASP A 28 -9.70 -25.34 1.75
CA ASP A 28 -9.03 -26.43 2.48
C ASP A 28 -8.92 -27.70 1.65
N THR A 29 -9.99 -28.01 0.89
CA THR A 29 -9.98 -29.13 -0.05
C THR A 29 -8.95 -28.92 -1.14
N LEU A 30 -8.93 -27.73 -1.77
CA LEU A 30 -7.94 -27.39 -2.80
C LEU A 30 -6.51 -27.43 -2.25
N LYS A 31 -6.28 -26.91 -1.05
CA LYS A 31 -4.98 -26.96 -0.37
C LYS A 31 -4.53 -28.41 -0.16
N THR A 32 -5.42 -29.27 0.32
CA THR A 32 -5.13 -30.69 0.56
C THR A 32 -4.76 -31.40 -0.74
N LEU A 33 -5.51 -31.17 -1.82
CA LEU A 33 -5.24 -31.76 -3.13
C LEU A 33 -3.91 -31.27 -3.72
N ASN A 34 -3.65 -29.96 -3.65
CA ASN A 34 -2.41 -29.37 -4.12
C ASN A 34 -1.21 -29.85 -3.30
N GLN A 35 -1.36 -30.04 -1.98
CA GLN A 35 -0.29 -30.58 -1.15
C GLN A 35 0.06 -32.02 -1.55
N LYS A 36 -0.95 -32.88 -1.76
CA LYS A 36 -0.72 -34.23 -2.28
C LYS A 36 -0.02 -34.23 -3.63
N HIS A 37 -0.39 -33.30 -4.51
CA HIS A 37 0.25 -33.17 -5.81
C HIS A 37 1.71 -32.70 -5.67
N LEU A 38 1.96 -31.69 -4.83
CA LEU A 38 3.31 -31.22 -4.50
C LEU A 38 4.20 -32.34 -3.96
N ASP A 39 3.69 -33.18 -3.07
CA ASP A 39 4.44 -34.31 -2.50
C ASP A 39 4.81 -35.36 -3.57
N GLN A 40 4.06 -35.42 -4.68
CA GLN A 40 4.32 -36.34 -5.80
C GLN A 40 5.31 -35.77 -6.82
N VAL A 41 5.19 -34.49 -7.18
CA VAL A 41 5.95 -33.90 -8.29
C VAL A 41 7.07 -32.96 -7.86
N GLY A 42 7.02 -32.42 -6.64
CA GLY A 42 8.05 -31.54 -6.08
C GLY A 42 8.12 -30.14 -6.69
N ASP A 43 7.12 -29.72 -7.49
CA ASP A 43 7.13 -28.43 -8.18
C ASP A 43 6.83 -27.25 -7.23
N PRO A 44 7.79 -26.32 -7.02
CA PRO A 44 7.60 -25.16 -6.17
C PRO A 44 6.49 -24.19 -6.62
N GLU A 45 6.05 -24.23 -7.88
CA GLU A 45 4.91 -23.43 -8.35
C GLU A 45 3.61 -23.82 -7.63
N ILE A 46 3.44 -25.10 -7.28
CA ILE A 46 2.26 -25.59 -6.56
C ILE A 46 2.19 -24.95 -5.16
N SER A 47 3.33 -24.88 -4.47
CA SER A 47 3.44 -24.18 -3.19
C SER A 47 3.07 -22.70 -3.33
N THR A 48 3.52 -22.05 -4.42
CA THR A 48 3.19 -20.66 -4.73
C THR A 48 1.68 -20.45 -4.93
N ARG A 49 1.00 -21.38 -5.61
CA ARG A 49 -0.46 -21.35 -5.82
C ARG A 49 -1.24 -21.56 -4.53
N ILE A 50 -0.84 -22.51 -3.69
CA ILE A 50 -1.44 -22.71 -2.35
C ILE A 50 -1.36 -21.41 -1.55
N ASN A 51 -0.18 -20.79 -1.51
CA ASN A 51 0.04 -19.54 -0.79
C ASN A 51 -0.81 -18.38 -1.36
N SER A 52 -0.97 -18.33 -2.68
CA SER A 52 -1.78 -17.30 -3.35
C SER A 52 -3.27 -17.44 -3.01
N PHE A 53 -3.81 -18.67 -2.99
CA PHE A 53 -5.21 -18.90 -2.60
C PHE A 53 -5.47 -18.56 -1.13
N GLU A 54 -4.57 -18.94 -0.23
CA GLU A 54 -4.69 -18.58 1.19
C GLU A 54 -4.59 -17.06 1.40
N MET A 55 -3.70 -16.38 0.66
CA MET A 55 -3.58 -14.92 0.71
C MET A 55 -4.87 -14.24 0.23
N ALA A 56 -5.42 -14.69 -0.91
CA ALA A 56 -6.67 -14.16 -1.45
C ALA A 56 -7.84 -14.35 -0.48
N TYR A 57 -7.95 -15.53 0.15
CA TYR A 57 -8.98 -15.79 1.16
C TYR A 57 -8.82 -14.92 2.40
N ARG A 58 -7.59 -14.73 2.90
CA ARG A 58 -7.31 -13.81 4.01
C ARG A 58 -7.69 -12.38 3.63
N MET A 59 -7.39 -11.94 2.41
CA MET A 59 -7.84 -10.63 1.92
C MET A 59 -9.36 -10.55 1.90
N GLN A 60 -10.07 -11.56 1.39
CA GLN A 60 -11.54 -11.58 1.33
C GLN A 60 -12.20 -11.58 2.71
N SER A 61 -11.73 -12.44 3.61
CA SER A 61 -12.27 -12.59 4.97
C SER A 61 -11.93 -11.42 5.89
N SER A 62 -10.79 -10.75 5.69
CA SER A 62 -10.36 -9.63 6.54
C SER A 62 -10.61 -8.25 5.95
N ALA A 63 -10.99 -8.12 4.67
CA ALA A 63 -11.13 -6.79 4.07
C ALA A 63 -12.16 -5.90 4.75
N PRO A 64 -13.36 -6.36 5.17
CA PRO A 64 -14.29 -5.45 5.84
C PRO A 64 -13.63 -4.78 7.05
N ASP A 65 -12.94 -5.57 7.88
CA ASP A 65 -12.21 -5.08 9.03
C ASP A 65 -11.03 -4.21 8.62
N VAL A 66 -10.27 -4.59 7.59
CA VAL A 66 -9.11 -3.82 7.12
C VAL A 66 -9.52 -2.43 6.62
N MET A 67 -10.66 -2.34 5.95
CA MET A 67 -11.18 -1.11 5.36
C MET A 67 -11.91 -0.23 6.38
N ASP A 68 -12.36 -0.79 7.51
CA ASP A 68 -12.96 -0.02 8.60
C ASP A 68 -11.89 0.71 9.43
N LEU A 69 -11.50 1.88 8.93
CA LEU A 69 -10.63 2.82 9.64
C LEU A 69 -11.33 3.49 10.83
N GLY A 70 -12.65 3.32 10.98
CA GLY A 70 -13.40 3.83 12.14
C GLY A 70 -13.04 3.14 13.45
N GLN A 71 -12.42 1.96 13.40
CA GLN A 71 -11.92 1.23 14.57
C GLN A 71 -10.56 1.74 15.07
N GLU A 72 -9.94 2.71 14.40
CA GLU A 72 -8.65 3.26 14.81
C GLU A 72 -8.80 4.28 15.94
N THR A 73 -7.80 4.34 16.80
CA THR A 73 -7.78 5.31 17.91
C THR A 73 -7.69 6.73 17.37
N LYS A 74 -8.20 7.71 18.13
CA LYS A 74 -8.15 9.12 17.77
C LYS A 74 -6.70 9.57 17.56
N GLU A 75 -5.80 9.11 18.42
CA GLU A 75 -4.36 9.38 18.36
C GLU A 75 -3.75 8.87 17.05
N THR A 76 -4.19 7.70 16.58
CA THR A 76 -3.72 7.14 15.30
C THR A 76 -4.27 7.93 14.13
N LEU A 77 -5.55 8.29 14.14
CA LEU A 77 -6.15 9.12 13.08
C LEU A 77 -5.44 10.47 12.99
N GLU A 78 -5.18 11.12 14.13
CA GLU A 78 -4.45 12.38 14.20
C GLU A 78 -2.99 12.24 13.75
N LEU A 79 -2.31 11.15 14.11
CA LEU A 79 -0.93 10.89 13.68
C LEU A 79 -0.83 10.93 12.14
N TYR A 80 -1.75 10.25 11.45
CA TYR A 80 -1.76 10.18 9.99
C TYR A 80 -2.39 11.42 9.32
N GLY A 81 -3.23 12.18 10.03
CA GLY A 81 -4.13 13.15 9.40
C GLY A 81 -5.24 12.44 8.61
N ALA A 82 -5.64 11.26 9.07
CA ALA A 82 -6.63 10.41 8.42
C ALA A 82 -8.06 10.78 8.88
N GLU A 83 -9.00 10.73 7.95
CA GLU A 83 -10.41 11.02 8.19
C GLU A 83 -11.25 9.87 7.61
N PRO A 84 -11.68 8.90 8.44
CA PRO A 84 -12.42 7.73 7.97
C PRO A 84 -13.61 8.10 7.07
N GLY A 85 -13.78 7.36 5.97
CA GLY A 85 -14.83 7.62 4.97
C GLY A 85 -14.46 8.64 3.89
N LYS A 86 -13.39 9.43 4.06
CA LYS A 86 -12.85 10.28 2.98
C LYS A 86 -11.89 9.52 2.07
N THR A 87 -11.77 9.95 0.82
CA THR A 87 -10.69 9.50 -0.07
C THR A 87 -9.49 10.42 0.15
N SER A 88 -8.40 9.89 0.72
CA SER A 88 -7.18 10.65 0.97
C SER A 88 -5.95 9.75 0.98
N PHE A 89 -4.77 10.33 0.71
CA PHE A 89 -3.51 9.62 0.83
C PHE A 89 -3.24 9.17 2.28
N ALA A 90 -3.66 9.96 3.27
CA ALA A 90 -3.57 9.61 4.68
C ALA A 90 -4.33 8.33 5.03
N ASN A 91 -5.57 8.20 4.55
CA ASN A 91 -6.37 6.99 4.74
C ASN A 91 -5.73 5.79 4.05
N ASN A 92 -5.15 5.99 2.85
CA ASN A 92 -4.46 4.93 2.13
C ASN A 92 -3.19 4.47 2.87
N CYS A 93 -2.42 5.38 3.46
CA CYS A 93 -1.27 5.02 4.30
C CYS A 93 -1.68 4.20 5.53
N LEU A 94 -2.74 4.62 6.23
CA LEU A 94 -3.25 3.90 7.39
C LEU A 94 -3.77 2.51 7.01
N LEU A 95 -4.46 2.42 5.88
CA LEU A 95 -4.87 1.15 5.28
C LEU A 95 -3.68 0.26 4.93
N ALA A 96 -2.62 0.83 4.35
CA ALA A 96 -1.39 0.10 4.05
C ALA A 96 -0.76 -0.50 5.30
N ARG A 97 -0.73 0.24 6.42
CA ARG A 97 -0.29 -0.31 7.70
C ARG A 97 -1.13 -1.51 8.12
N ARG A 98 -2.47 -1.43 8.05
CA ARG A 98 -3.38 -2.53 8.41
C ARG A 98 -3.21 -3.76 7.51
N LEU A 99 -2.87 -3.56 6.24
CA LEU A 99 -2.54 -4.63 5.29
C LEU A 99 -1.20 -5.30 5.66
N VAL A 100 -0.17 -4.52 5.98
CA VAL A 100 1.13 -5.03 6.43
C VAL A 100 1.00 -5.84 7.72
N GLU A 101 0.20 -5.37 8.69
CA GLU A 101 -0.12 -6.12 9.92
C GLU A 101 -0.72 -7.50 9.67
N ARG A 102 -1.44 -7.66 8.56
CA ARG A 102 -2.08 -8.92 8.17
C ARG A 102 -1.23 -9.76 7.23
N GLY A 103 0.02 -9.39 7.03
CA GLY A 103 1.00 -10.15 6.25
C GLY A 103 0.90 -9.94 4.75
N VAL A 104 0.26 -8.87 4.28
CA VAL A 104 0.33 -8.50 2.85
C VAL A 104 1.77 -8.15 2.50
N ARG A 105 2.32 -8.85 1.51
CA ARG A 105 3.76 -8.80 1.18
C ARG A 105 4.17 -7.58 0.36
N CYS A 106 3.25 -7.02 -0.41
CA CYS A 106 3.50 -5.87 -1.27
C CYS A 106 2.27 -4.98 -1.26
N VAL A 107 2.47 -3.71 -0.88
CA VAL A 107 1.43 -2.67 -0.89
C VAL A 107 1.99 -1.49 -1.65
N GLN A 108 1.23 -1.02 -2.63
CA GLN A 108 1.61 0.13 -3.45
C GLN A 108 0.64 1.29 -3.19
N LEU A 109 1.20 2.45 -2.87
CA LEU A 109 0.49 3.68 -2.66
C LEU A 109 0.80 4.65 -3.79
N PHE A 110 -0.23 5.29 -4.34
CA PHE A 110 -0.08 6.31 -5.37
C PHE A 110 -0.68 7.62 -4.88
N HIS A 111 0.06 8.71 -5.09
CA HIS A 111 -0.46 10.07 -5.04
C HIS A 111 -0.19 10.68 -6.41
N GLU A 112 -1.24 11.14 -7.09
CA GLU A 112 -1.15 11.68 -8.45
C GLU A 112 -0.79 13.17 -8.47
N SER A 113 -0.83 13.76 -9.67
CA SER A 113 -0.72 15.22 -9.88
C SER A 113 0.62 15.87 -9.53
N TRP A 114 1.73 15.13 -9.62
CA TRP A 114 3.10 15.67 -9.52
C TRP A 114 3.65 16.17 -10.87
N ASP A 115 2.95 15.86 -11.98
CA ASP A 115 3.32 16.24 -13.34
C ASP A 115 2.93 17.70 -13.70
N GLN A 116 3.42 18.67 -12.94
CA GLN A 116 3.08 20.09 -13.10
C GLN A 116 3.97 20.82 -14.11
N HIS A 117 3.37 21.25 -15.23
CA HIS A 117 3.97 22.15 -16.23
C HIS A 117 3.60 23.64 -16.02
N GLY A 118 2.85 23.95 -14.96
CA GLY A 118 2.46 25.31 -14.57
C GLY A 118 1.91 25.32 -13.14
N GLY A 119 1.93 26.47 -12.47
CA GLY A 119 1.48 26.60 -11.08
C GLY A 119 2.32 25.78 -10.09
N LEU A 120 3.57 25.51 -10.44
CA LEU A 120 4.45 24.54 -9.79
C LEU A 120 4.58 24.80 -8.29
N VAL A 121 4.80 26.05 -7.87
CA VAL A 121 4.97 26.38 -6.45
C VAL A 121 3.72 26.05 -5.63
N SER A 122 2.55 26.40 -6.14
CA SER A 122 1.28 26.15 -5.45
C SER A 122 0.96 24.66 -5.42
N GLY A 123 1.08 24.00 -6.57
CA GLY A 123 0.81 22.58 -6.73
C GLY A 123 1.73 21.70 -5.88
N LEU A 124 3.04 21.96 -5.89
CA LEU A 124 4.00 21.22 -5.05
C LEU A 124 3.71 21.43 -3.56
N LYS A 125 3.42 22.67 -3.11
CA LYS A 125 3.06 22.93 -1.71
C LYS A 125 1.82 22.14 -1.30
N SER A 126 0.81 22.07 -2.16
CA SER A 126 -0.39 21.29 -1.92
C SER A 126 -0.08 19.79 -1.79
N ASN A 127 0.62 19.23 -2.78
CA ASN A 127 0.95 17.80 -2.81
C ASN A 127 1.85 17.38 -1.63
N CYS A 128 2.91 18.15 -1.35
CA CYS A 128 3.77 17.90 -0.21
C CYS A 128 2.95 17.91 1.09
N LYS A 129 2.07 18.89 1.29
CA LYS A 129 1.19 18.94 2.47
C LYS A 129 0.25 17.74 2.56
N ALA A 130 -0.26 17.25 1.43
CA ALA A 130 -1.14 16.08 1.39
C ALA A 130 -0.43 14.76 1.70
N THR A 131 0.86 14.64 1.41
CA THR A 131 1.60 13.37 1.55
C THR A 131 2.54 13.30 2.75
N ASP A 132 3.09 14.43 3.20
CA ASP A 132 4.21 14.48 4.15
C ASP A 132 3.89 13.83 5.49
N GLN A 133 2.82 14.29 6.15
CA GLN A 133 2.38 13.79 7.45
C GLN A 133 2.11 12.29 7.43
N ALA A 134 1.32 11.81 6.47
CA ALA A 134 0.92 10.41 6.36
C ALA A 134 2.10 9.49 6.03
N SER A 135 3.04 9.95 5.20
CA SER A 135 4.26 9.20 4.88
C SER A 135 5.12 9.01 6.13
N ALA A 136 5.31 10.09 6.90
CA ALA A 136 6.05 10.04 8.16
C ALA A 136 5.34 9.19 9.22
N ALA A 137 4.01 9.29 9.31
CA ALA A 137 3.18 8.51 10.20
C ALA A 137 3.30 7.00 9.94
N LEU A 138 3.26 6.58 8.68
CA LEU A 138 3.40 5.18 8.29
C LEU A 138 4.70 4.58 8.82
N ILE A 139 5.83 5.25 8.62
CA ILE A 139 7.14 4.78 9.11
C ILE A 139 7.15 4.70 10.65
N LYS A 140 6.65 5.73 11.32
CA LYS A 140 6.61 5.79 12.80
C LYS A 140 5.73 4.67 13.38
N ASP A 141 4.55 4.47 12.82
CA ASP A 141 3.58 3.48 13.29
C ASP A 141 4.08 2.05 13.02
N LEU A 142 4.63 1.78 11.83
CA LEU A 142 5.31 0.50 11.55
C LEU A 142 6.45 0.24 12.53
N LYS A 143 7.21 1.28 12.92
CA LYS A 143 8.29 1.16 13.92
C LYS A 143 7.73 0.84 15.31
N GLN A 144 6.71 1.56 15.76
CA GLN A 144 6.07 1.36 17.07
C GLN A 144 5.50 -0.05 17.22
N ARG A 145 4.98 -0.62 16.14
CA ARG A 145 4.43 -1.98 16.08
C ARG A 145 5.49 -3.07 15.87
N GLY A 146 6.76 -2.68 15.73
CA GLY A 146 7.85 -3.61 15.46
C GLY A 146 7.83 -4.24 14.06
N LEU A 147 7.03 -3.70 13.13
CA LEU A 147 6.87 -4.19 11.76
C LEU A 147 7.91 -3.60 10.80
N LEU A 148 8.43 -2.41 11.09
CA LEU A 148 9.42 -1.74 10.24
C LEU A 148 10.72 -2.55 10.10
N LYS A 149 11.03 -3.43 11.06
CA LYS A 149 12.22 -4.31 10.99
C LYS A 149 12.13 -5.29 9.82
N ASP A 150 10.93 -5.76 9.49
CA ASP A 150 10.66 -6.76 8.45
C ASP A 150 10.00 -6.15 7.20
N THR A 151 9.68 -4.84 7.24
CA THR A 151 9.03 -4.12 6.14
C THR A 151 9.96 -3.07 5.56
N LEU A 152 10.29 -3.20 4.28
CA LEU A 152 11.00 -2.16 3.53
C LEU A 152 9.99 -1.17 2.92
N VAL A 153 10.06 0.08 3.35
CA VAL A 153 9.34 1.20 2.74
C VAL A 153 10.24 1.82 1.67
N VAL A 154 9.72 1.91 0.45
CA VAL A 154 10.37 2.59 -0.68
C VAL A 154 9.49 3.77 -1.07
N TRP A 155 10.07 4.97 -1.09
CA TRP A 155 9.38 6.19 -1.49
C TRP A 155 10.18 6.88 -2.58
N GLY A 156 9.47 7.37 -3.59
CA GLY A 156 10.08 8.05 -4.72
C GLY A 156 9.06 8.37 -5.80
N GLY A 157 9.53 9.10 -6.80
CA GLY A 157 8.82 9.32 -8.06
C GLY A 157 9.52 8.62 -9.21
N GLU A 158 9.08 8.94 -10.43
CA GLU A 158 9.59 8.39 -11.69
C GLU A 158 10.65 9.28 -12.36
N PHE A 159 10.55 10.59 -12.18
CA PHE A 159 11.47 11.60 -12.71
C PHE A 159 11.38 12.88 -11.86
N GLY A 160 12.32 13.80 -12.07
CA GLY A 160 12.25 15.13 -11.46
C GLY A 160 12.00 16.23 -12.48
N ARG A 161 12.42 17.45 -12.14
CA ARG A 161 12.17 18.65 -12.94
C ARG A 161 13.44 19.40 -13.27
N THR A 162 13.50 19.96 -14.47
CA THR A 162 14.63 20.78 -14.91
C THR A 162 14.86 21.96 -13.96
N PRO A 163 16.10 22.43 -13.79
CA PRO A 163 16.35 23.67 -13.05
C PRO A 163 15.89 24.92 -13.80
N MET A 164 15.66 24.82 -15.12
CA MET A 164 15.15 25.90 -15.98
C MET A 164 13.62 25.92 -16.03
N VAL A 165 13.06 27.14 -16.17
CA VAL A 165 11.63 27.36 -16.44
C VAL A 165 11.33 27.15 -17.92
N GLN A 166 10.23 26.47 -18.23
CA GLN A 166 9.70 26.34 -19.59
C GLN A 166 8.44 27.19 -19.75
N GLY A 167 8.46 28.19 -20.65
CA GLY A 167 7.28 28.96 -21.08
C GLY A 167 6.45 29.61 -19.96
N GLY A 168 6.59 30.92 -19.77
CA GLY A 168 5.96 31.64 -18.64
C GLY A 168 6.88 31.69 -17.41
N ASN A 169 6.31 31.81 -16.20
CA ASN A 169 7.10 32.08 -14.98
C ASN A 169 7.11 30.95 -13.92
N ASP A 170 6.30 29.89 -14.05
CA ASP A 170 6.04 28.93 -12.93
C ASP A 170 5.81 27.47 -13.40
N GLY A 171 6.61 26.98 -14.35
CA GLY A 171 6.55 25.62 -14.90
C GLY A 171 7.93 25.08 -15.33
N ARG A 172 8.14 23.77 -15.28
CA ARG A 172 9.44 23.11 -15.58
C ARG A 172 9.24 21.83 -16.39
N ASP A 173 10.22 21.45 -17.21
CA ASP A 173 10.18 20.20 -17.99
C ASP A 173 10.60 18.99 -17.14
N HIS A 174 10.39 17.78 -17.66
CA HIS A 174 10.86 16.53 -17.05
C HIS A 174 12.38 16.47 -17.02
N HIS A 175 12.92 15.89 -15.94
CA HIS A 175 14.35 15.60 -15.81
C HIS A 175 14.55 14.16 -15.32
N PRO A 176 14.77 13.18 -16.24
CA PRO A 176 14.85 11.77 -15.88
C PRO A 176 16.07 11.43 -15.01
N ASN A 177 17.11 12.27 -15.04
CA ASN A 177 18.37 12.01 -14.34
C ASN A 177 18.47 12.66 -12.95
N ALA A 178 17.44 13.36 -12.47
CA ALA A 178 17.52 14.11 -11.22
C ALA A 178 16.22 14.04 -10.43
N PHE A 179 16.12 13.03 -9.56
CA PHE A 179 15.01 12.86 -8.63
C PHE A 179 15.50 12.19 -7.36
N THR A 180 14.68 12.26 -6.31
CA THR A 180 15.02 11.72 -5.00
C THR A 180 14.20 10.47 -4.72
N MET A 181 14.85 9.47 -4.16
CA MET A 181 14.19 8.34 -3.51
C MET A 181 14.75 8.19 -2.09
N TRP A 182 13.95 7.64 -1.20
CA TRP A 182 14.43 7.20 0.11
C TRP A 182 13.84 5.83 0.47
N LEU A 183 14.57 5.13 1.32
CA LEU A 183 14.19 3.81 1.82
C LEU A 183 14.26 3.80 3.35
N ALA A 184 13.36 3.06 3.99
CA ALA A 184 13.36 2.88 5.44
C ALA A 184 12.88 1.48 5.84
N GLY A 185 13.51 0.89 6.86
CA GLY A 185 13.13 -0.43 7.38
C GLY A 185 13.72 -1.61 6.62
N GLY A 186 13.14 -2.80 6.81
CA GLY A 186 13.58 -4.04 6.16
C GLY A 186 15.02 -4.45 6.49
N GLY A 187 15.54 -4.03 7.65
CA GLY A 187 16.89 -4.34 8.09
C GLY A 187 18.03 -3.62 7.34
N ILE A 188 17.73 -2.66 6.46
CA ILE A 188 18.77 -1.92 5.73
C ILE A 188 19.61 -1.04 6.67
N LYS A 189 20.87 -0.79 6.30
CA LYS A 189 21.75 0.12 7.03
C LYS A 189 21.29 1.57 6.88
N GLY A 190 20.72 2.14 7.94
CA GLY A 190 20.31 3.54 7.99
C GLY A 190 21.49 4.52 7.88
N GLY A 191 21.19 5.78 7.52
CA GLY A 191 22.19 6.85 7.39
C GLY A 191 23.11 6.70 6.18
N THR A 192 22.71 5.92 5.19
CA THR A 192 23.46 5.72 3.95
C THR A 192 22.91 6.63 2.86
N THR A 193 23.80 7.35 2.17
CA THR A 193 23.48 8.13 0.97
C THR A 193 24.23 7.51 -0.21
N ILE A 194 23.53 7.36 -1.34
CA ILE A 194 24.09 6.89 -2.61
C ILE A 194 23.74 7.96 -3.64
N GLY A 195 24.75 8.63 -4.20
CA GLY A 195 24.58 9.76 -5.12
C GLY A 195 25.91 10.38 -5.48
#